data_AF-A0A9P5WY76-F1
#
_entry.id   AF-A0A9P5WY76-F1
#
_cell.length_a   1.000
_cell.length_b   1.000
_cell.length_c   1.000
_cell.angle_alpha   90.00
_cell.angle_beta   90.00
_cell.angle_gamma   90.00
#
_symmetry.space_group_name_H-M   'P 1'
#
loop_
_entity.id
_entity.type
_entity.pdbx_description
1 polymer ?
#
loop_
_entity_poly.entity_id
_entity_poly.type
_entity_poly.pdbx_seq_one_letter_code
_entity_poly.pdbx_strand_id
1 'polypeptide(L)'
;MYKGHALDAQCGQAGNETVHKQYFDMVEDVQLHGDGGQPIAQECTWVMDESGFQANGDEGIGCQMIIGKTGKKVQYQQQGDLHKNITVLVTIGADGSVLSPAVLYTGKGYLVKWKQDNPANASLGYLKKGWTDNVIGLEYAKHFELQTQAKANGHTCVLYVDGHHSHVTCAFLEHCQAHNIKVLCYLAHTTHIYQGLDVVIFNPLKTEYGKQQDHLLCETGEYITKENFLKVYGEAHLTVLQPPLIKKAFSTTGLVPFNHDLHLQHQFTLNNTWPLQYNLPELATSDTCFLLLESPIKASIEPPSIPPIQLSLAKPKHHNPTQDLLSTTTQTKLENDLQIALITKTEEAEFLQSQVLQLQSAMVLQKVYCARVCWQLNAKEIKAQDKGKKGGQVAGDGLARLLTSDEWFEVIKGHEKEQQKMEGLQAAKKKAKLQYEAELKEWARKEEDWKKKNEEAELQWKNDLEGWNKERKLAKSNGEKLKDWEKTHLKPKKKDYQEKSLPKPQLKKFDPLHPRDDKGEESQWEDKTDKED
;
A
#
# COMPACT_ATOMS: atom_id res chain seq x y z
N MET A 1 -19.37 9.65 -20.00
CA MET A 1 -18.76 10.13 -18.74
C MET A 1 -17.54 9.27 -18.46
N TYR A 2 -16.35 9.79 -18.76
CA TYR A 2 -15.08 9.16 -18.39
C TYR A 2 -14.92 9.25 -16.87
N LYS A 3 -14.59 8.14 -16.21
CA LYS A 3 -14.24 8.13 -14.78
C LYS A 3 -12.73 8.14 -14.70
N GLY A 4 -12.14 9.28 -14.32
CA GLY A 4 -10.71 9.36 -14.08
C GLY A 4 -10.29 8.42 -12.94
N HIS A 5 -9.25 7.65 -13.17
CA HIS A 5 -8.56 6.84 -12.17
C HIS A 5 -7.48 7.66 -11.47
N ALA A 6 -7.10 7.26 -10.25
CA ALA A 6 -6.08 7.95 -9.47
C ALA A 6 -4.69 8.01 -10.15
N LEU A 7 -4.45 7.13 -11.13
CA LEU A 7 -3.23 7.10 -11.94
C LEU A 7 -3.24 8.15 -13.07
N ASP A 8 -4.40 8.60 -13.54
CA ASP A 8 -4.49 9.54 -14.68
C ASP A 8 -3.91 10.92 -14.32
N ALA A 9 -4.02 11.33 -13.05
CA ALA A 9 -3.39 12.55 -12.54
C ALA A 9 -1.87 12.44 -12.43
N GLN A 10 -1.34 11.23 -12.16
CA GLN A 10 0.10 10.96 -12.13
C GLN A 10 0.67 10.82 -13.56
N CYS A 11 -0.10 10.22 -14.48
CA CYS A 11 0.19 10.20 -15.92
C CYS A 11 0.18 11.63 -16.51
N GLY A 12 -0.70 12.51 -16.05
CA GLY A 12 -0.72 13.92 -16.44
C GLY A 12 0.51 14.72 -15.98
N GLN A 13 1.08 14.39 -14.82
CA GLN A 13 2.34 14.99 -14.33
C GLN A 13 3.58 14.44 -15.06
N ALA A 14 3.54 13.18 -15.53
CA ALA A 14 4.59 12.61 -16.39
C ALA A 14 4.65 13.29 -17.76
N GLY A 15 3.58 13.96 -18.19
CA GLY A 15 3.44 14.74 -19.43
C GLY A 15 4.20 16.07 -19.50
N ASN A 16 5.22 16.30 -18.67
CA ASN A 16 6.04 17.51 -18.79
C ASN A 16 6.93 17.40 -20.03
N GLU A 17 6.74 18.29 -20.99
CA GLU A 17 7.47 18.35 -22.27
C GLU A 17 9.00 18.30 -22.07
N THR A 18 9.49 18.93 -21.00
CA THR A 18 10.92 18.93 -20.66
C THR A 18 11.43 17.52 -20.31
N VAL A 19 10.62 16.74 -19.59
CA VAL A 19 10.98 15.40 -19.12
C VAL A 19 10.97 14.40 -20.28
N HIS A 20 9.96 14.50 -21.15
CA HIS A 20 9.91 13.70 -22.37
C HIS A 20 11.08 14.00 -23.31
N LYS A 21 11.41 15.29 -23.48
CA LYS A 21 12.57 15.70 -24.27
C LYS A 21 13.87 15.13 -23.70
N GLN A 22 14.10 15.26 -22.39
CA GLN A 22 15.29 14.69 -21.73
C GLN A 22 15.40 13.18 -21.92
N TYR A 23 14.28 12.45 -21.88
CA TYR A 23 14.26 11.02 -22.18
C TYR A 23 14.70 10.75 -23.62
N PHE A 24 14.11 11.43 -24.61
CA PHE A 24 14.47 11.22 -26.01
C PHE A 24 15.90 11.67 -26.34
N ASP A 25 16.40 12.75 -25.74
CA ASP A 25 17.79 13.19 -25.88
C ASP A 25 18.76 12.10 -25.36
N MET A 26 18.43 11.44 -24.24
CA MET A 26 19.21 10.33 -23.70
C MET A 26 19.11 9.06 -24.57
N VAL A 27 17.91 8.75 -25.09
CA VAL A 27 17.73 7.62 -26.00
C VAL A 27 18.51 7.86 -27.29
N GLU A 28 18.52 9.08 -27.81
CA GLU A 28 19.28 9.48 -28.98
C GLU A 28 20.78 9.29 -28.76
N ASP A 29 21.32 9.80 -27.64
CA ASP A 29 22.74 9.62 -27.30
C ASP A 29 23.14 8.14 -27.22
N VAL A 30 22.33 7.31 -26.56
CA VAL A 30 22.63 5.88 -26.44
C VAL A 30 22.44 5.16 -27.77
N GLN A 31 21.38 5.42 -28.53
CA GLN A 31 21.15 4.71 -29.79
C GLN A 31 22.09 5.14 -30.92
N LEU A 32 22.46 6.43 -30.99
CA LEU A 32 23.26 6.95 -32.10
C LEU A 32 24.76 6.98 -31.79
N HIS A 33 25.15 6.99 -30.51
CA HIS A 33 26.56 7.10 -30.09
C HIS A 33 27.00 6.03 -29.09
N GLY A 34 26.11 5.08 -28.77
CA GLY A 34 26.34 4.13 -27.68
C GLY A 34 27.42 3.09 -27.94
N ASP A 35 27.77 2.78 -29.18
CA ASP A 35 28.78 1.79 -29.54
C ASP A 35 30.12 2.44 -29.92
N GLY A 36 30.84 2.95 -28.90
CA GLY A 36 32.12 3.64 -29.13
C GLY A 36 32.01 4.91 -29.99
N GLY A 37 30.87 5.61 -29.92
CA GLY A 37 30.56 6.78 -30.74
C GLY A 37 29.80 6.46 -32.04
N GLN A 38 29.52 5.18 -32.31
CA GLN A 38 28.70 4.74 -33.44
C GLN A 38 27.27 4.37 -32.99
N PRO A 39 26.31 4.33 -33.93
CA PRO A 39 24.96 3.87 -33.63
C PRO A 39 24.94 2.40 -33.20
N ILE A 40 24.14 2.09 -32.18
CA ILE A 40 23.90 0.72 -31.77
C ILE A 40 23.11 0.02 -32.88
N ALA A 41 23.59 -1.15 -33.28
CA ALA A 41 22.94 -1.96 -34.31
C ALA A 41 21.55 -2.45 -33.84
N GLN A 42 20.61 -2.65 -34.78
CA GLN A 42 19.24 -3.07 -34.44
C GLN A 42 19.23 -4.46 -33.78
N GLU A 43 20.15 -5.34 -34.19
CA GLU A 43 20.41 -6.65 -33.59
C GLU A 43 20.96 -6.58 -32.15
N CYS A 44 21.44 -5.42 -31.72
CA CYS A 44 21.96 -5.14 -30.38
C CYS A 44 20.99 -4.28 -29.55
N THR A 45 19.77 -4.04 -30.05
CA THR A 45 18.75 -3.21 -29.38
C THR A 45 17.62 -4.10 -28.86
N TRP A 46 17.45 -4.15 -27.54
CA TRP A 46 16.56 -5.10 -26.85
C TRP A 46 15.60 -4.42 -25.89
N VAL A 47 14.37 -4.93 -25.80
CA VAL A 47 13.36 -4.50 -24.81
C VAL A 47 12.95 -5.72 -24.00
N MET A 48 12.89 -5.58 -22.68
CA MET A 48 12.43 -6.61 -21.76
C MET A 48 11.33 -6.09 -20.84
N ASP A 49 10.35 -6.95 -20.57
CA ASP A 49 9.36 -6.73 -19.52
C ASP A 49 8.81 -8.05 -18.96
N GLU A 50 8.15 -7.95 -17.80
CA GLU A 50 7.46 -9.03 -17.12
C GLU A 50 5.95 -8.97 -17.29
N SER A 51 5.34 -10.10 -17.69
CA SER A 51 3.88 -10.23 -17.65
C SER A 51 3.45 -11.41 -16.78
N GLY A 52 2.42 -11.17 -15.97
CA GLY A 52 1.74 -12.21 -15.20
C GLY A 52 0.69 -12.92 -16.03
N PHE A 53 0.74 -14.25 -16.02
CA PHE A 53 -0.22 -15.16 -16.61
C PHE A 53 -0.94 -15.95 -15.51
N GLN A 54 -2.26 -15.95 -15.53
CA GLN A 54 -3.12 -16.74 -14.67
C GLN A 54 -3.29 -18.16 -15.25
N ALA A 55 -3.07 -19.16 -14.40
CA ALA A 55 -3.32 -20.54 -14.79
C ALA A 55 -4.79 -20.75 -15.19
N ASN A 56 -5.76 -20.23 -14.43
CA ASN A 56 -7.19 -20.47 -14.70
C ASN A 56 -8.02 -19.18 -14.73
N GLY A 57 -7.41 -18.08 -15.19
CA GLY A 57 -8.05 -16.77 -15.28
C GLY A 57 -8.46 -16.40 -16.69
N ASP A 58 -9.37 -15.43 -16.80
CA ASP A 58 -9.82 -14.88 -18.08
C ASP A 58 -8.75 -13.91 -18.61
N GLU A 59 -7.72 -14.44 -19.25
CA GLU A 59 -6.61 -13.65 -19.78
C GLU A 59 -6.97 -12.97 -21.10
N GLY A 60 -7.41 -11.72 -21.01
CA GLY A 60 -7.55 -10.86 -22.19
C GLY A 60 -8.76 -11.16 -23.07
N ILE A 61 -9.63 -12.10 -22.70
CA ILE A 61 -10.92 -12.28 -23.34
C ILE A 61 -11.95 -11.48 -22.54
N GLY A 62 -12.09 -10.19 -22.87
CA GLY A 62 -13.19 -9.40 -22.31
C GLY A 62 -14.53 -10.11 -22.50
N CYS A 63 -15.38 -10.10 -21.46
CA CYS A 63 -16.73 -10.65 -21.38
C CYS A 63 -17.17 -11.45 -22.63
N GLN A 64 -16.94 -12.76 -22.66
CA GLN A 64 -17.47 -13.61 -23.72
C GLN A 64 -19.00 -13.53 -23.74
N MET A 65 -19.57 -13.31 -24.93
CA MET A 65 -21.01 -13.39 -25.16
C MET A 65 -21.40 -14.86 -25.27
N ILE A 66 -22.04 -15.37 -24.23
CA ILE A 66 -22.47 -16.77 -24.11
C ILE A 66 -24.00 -16.87 -24.23
N ILE A 67 -24.48 -17.91 -24.92
CA ILE A 67 -25.91 -18.19 -25.04
C ILE A 67 -26.36 -18.88 -23.74
N GLY A 68 -26.94 -18.07 -22.85
CA GLY A 68 -27.47 -18.53 -21.56
C GLY A 68 -28.97 -18.81 -21.60
N LYS A 69 -29.44 -19.47 -20.53
CA LYS A 69 -30.88 -19.68 -20.29
C LYS A 69 -31.59 -18.32 -20.18
N THR A 70 -32.73 -18.18 -20.85
CA THR A 70 -33.56 -16.96 -20.87
C THR A 70 -33.75 -16.38 -19.47
N GLY A 71 -33.40 -15.10 -19.28
CA GLY A 71 -33.56 -14.37 -18.01
C GLY A 71 -32.32 -14.31 -17.10
N LYS A 72 -31.22 -15.00 -17.42
CA LYS A 72 -29.94 -14.84 -16.69
C LYS A 72 -29.01 -13.86 -17.41
N LYS A 73 -28.70 -12.74 -16.77
CA LYS A 73 -27.81 -11.68 -17.30
C LYS A 73 -26.31 -11.96 -17.12
N VAL A 74 -25.95 -12.89 -16.24
CA VAL A 74 -24.56 -13.27 -15.93
C VAL A 74 -24.52 -14.79 -15.85
N GLN A 75 -23.58 -15.43 -16.56
CA GLN A 75 -23.19 -16.80 -16.24
C GLN A 75 -21.74 -16.80 -15.75
N TYR A 76 -21.46 -17.68 -14.81
CA TYR A 76 -20.13 -17.85 -14.23
C TYR A 76 -19.43 -19.00 -14.96
N GLN A 77 -18.24 -18.75 -15.47
CA GLN A 77 -17.33 -19.82 -15.90
C GLN A 77 -16.78 -20.49 -14.64
N GLN A 78 -16.80 -21.82 -14.59
CA GLN A 78 -16.15 -22.56 -13.52
C GLN A 78 -14.64 -22.54 -13.77
N GLN A 79 -13.92 -21.77 -12.95
CA GLN A 79 -12.45 -21.73 -12.94
C GLN A 79 -11.93 -22.73 -11.89
N GLY A 80 -10.83 -23.41 -12.20
CA GLY A 80 -10.14 -24.27 -11.22
C GLY A 80 -9.51 -23.44 -10.09
N ASP A 81 -9.49 -23.99 -8.87
CA ASP A 81 -9.10 -23.36 -7.58
C ASP A 81 -7.64 -22.79 -7.48
N LEU A 82 -6.87 -22.79 -8.57
CA LEU A 82 -5.47 -22.35 -8.62
C LEU A 82 -5.33 -20.90 -9.12
N HIS A 83 -5.64 -19.92 -8.25
CA HIS A 83 -5.37 -18.48 -8.47
C HIS A 83 -3.88 -18.10 -8.35
N LYS A 84 -2.96 -18.87 -8.94
CA LYS A 84 -1.52 -18.54 -8.89
C LYS A 84 -1.08 -17.93 -10.22
N ASN A 85 -0.72 -16.65 -10.19
CA ASN A 85 -0.03 -16.00 -11.30
C ASN A 85 1.36 -16.65 -11.50
N ILE A 86 1.68 -16.91 -12.75
CA ILE A 86 2.97 -17.33 -13.27
C ILE A 86 3.57 -16.11 -13.96
N THR A 87 4.75 -15.68 -13.53
CA THR A 87 5.42 -14.53 -14.14
C THR A 87 6.28 -15.02 -15.30
N VAL A 88 6.19 -14.35 -16.45
CA VAL A 88 7.02 -14.63 -17.60
C VAL A 88 7.75 -13.36 -18.04
N LEU A 89 9.08 -13.47 -18.16
CA LEU A 89 9.96 -12.43 -18.66
C LEU A 89 10.12 -12.65 -20.17
N VAL A 90 9.74 -11.64 -20.96
CA VAL A 90 9.81 -11.68 -22.42
C VAL A 90 10.83 -10.64 -22.88
N THR A 91 11.68 -11.00 -23.85
CA THR A 91 12.69 -10.09 -24.41
C THR A 91 12.67 -10.16 -25.93
N ILE A 92 12.52 -8.99 -26.55
CA ILE A 92 12.43 -8.84 -28.01
C ILE A 92 13.53 -7.90 -28.52
N GLY A 93 14.04 -8.18 -29.72
CA GLY A 93 15.09 -7.40 -30.39
C GLY A 93 14.53 -6.58 -31.55
N ALA A 94 15.11 -5.41 -31.81
CA ALA A 94 14.61 -4.48 -32.84
C ALA A 94 14.69 -5.04 -34.27
N ASP A 95 15.60 -5.98 -34.52
CA ASP A 95 15.70 -6.71 -35.78
C ASP A 95 14.55 -7.71 -36.03
N GLY A 96 13.64 -7.86 -35.07
CA GLY A 96 12.52 -8.80 -35.09
C GLY A 96 12.81 -10.13 -34.40
N SER A 97 13.93 -10.24 -33.68
CA SER A 97 14.28 -11.43 -32.91
C SER A 97 13.54 -11.49 -31.56
N VAL A 98 13.46 -12.69 -31.00
CA VAL A 98 12.90 -12.95 -29.68
C VAL A 98 13.84 -13.91 -28.95
N LEU A 99 14.10 -13.64 -27.68
CA LEU A 99 14.88 -14.53 -26.83
C LEU A 99 13.99 -15.60 -26.20
N SER A 100 14.56 -16.74 -25.83
CA SER A 100 13.86 -17.74 -25.03
C SER A 100 13.37 -17.09 -23.73
N PRO A 101 12.06 -17.15 -23.41
CA PRO A 101 11.49 -16.46 -22.26
C PRO A 101 11.92 -17.13 -20.95
N ALA A 102 11.88 -16.39 -19.84
CA ALA A 102 12.10 -16.96 -18.51
C ALA A 102 10.76 -17.05 -17.76
N VAL A 103 10.41 -18.25 -17.30
CA VAL A 103 9.16 -18.53 -16.57
C VAL A 103 9.48 -18.73 -15.09
N LEU A 104 8.85 -17.91 -14.25
CA LEU A 104 9.03 -17.93 -12.80
C LEU A 104 7.80 -18.48 -12.09
N TYR A 105 7.94 -19.68 -11.52
CA TYR A 105 6.88 -20.31 -10.74
C TYR A 105 6.92 -19.92 -9.26
N THR A 106 5.77 -19.60 -8.67
CA THR A 106 5.64 -19.38 -7.22
C THR A 106 5.81 -20.69 -6.41
N GLY A 107 6.93 -20.91 -5.70
CA GLY A 107 7.19 -22.21 -5.07
C GLY A 107 8.30 -22.21 -4.03
N LYS A 108 8.38 -23.29 -3.22
CA LYS A 108 9.46 -23.46 -2.23
C LYS A 108 10.76 -24.05 -2.82
N GLY A 109 10.70 -24.58 -4.04
CA GLY A 109 11.80 -25.24 -4.72
C GLY A 109 11.41 -25.60 -6.15
N TYR A 110 12.43 -25.89 -6.97
CA TYR A 110 12.23 -26.46 -8.30
C TYR A 110 11.65 -27.88 -8.18
N LEU A 111 10.62 -28.17 -8.96
CA LEU A 111 10.02 -29.51 -9.03
C LEU A 111 10.37 -30.15 -10.38
N VAL A 112 10.87 -31.39 -10.36
CA VAL A 112 11.25 -32.15 -11.57
C VAL A 112 10.08 -32.28 -12.56
N LYS A 113 8.85 -32.31 -12.06
CA LYS A 113 7.61 -32.35 -12.85
C LYS A 113 7.37 -31.10 -13.71
N TRP A 114 8.18 -30.06 -13.57
CA TRP A 114 8.12 -28.87 -14.42
C TRP A 114 8.90 -29.04 -15.73
N LYS A 115 9.66 -30.13 -15.92
CA LYS A 115 10.25 -30.50 -17.20
C LYS A 115 9.18 -31.07 -18.12
N GLN A 116 8.49 -30.16 -18.80
CA GLN A 116 7.50 -30.45 -19.82
C GLN A 116 8.08 -30.35 -21.22
N ASP A 117 7.24 -30.72 -22.18
CA ASP A 117 7.33 -30.16 -23.51
C ASP A 117 7.41 -28.63 -23.43
N ASN A 118 8.47 -28.06 -24.00
CA ASN A 118 8.87 -26.67 -23.82
C ASN A 118 9.17 -26.05 -25.20
N PRO A 119 8.14 -25.78 -26.02
CA PRO A 119 8.33 -25.40 -27.41
C PRO A 119 9.04 -24.05 -27.56
N ALA A 120 8.85 -23.12 -26.63
CA ALA A 120 9.58 -21.84 -26.61
C ALA A 120 10.99 -21.92 -26.00
N ASN A 121 11.43 -23.12 -25.61
CA ASN A 121 12.70 -23.36 -24.92
C ASN A 121 12.90 -22.43 -23.70
N ALA A 122 11.81 -22.20 -22.96
CA ALA A 122 11.78 -21.27 -21.85
C ALA A 122 12.69 -21.73 -20.69
N SER A 123 13.42 -20.79 -20.10
CA SER A 123 14.20 -21.01 -18.88
C SER A 123 13.28 -21.03 -17.67
N LEU A 124 13.56 -21.92 -16.71
CA LEU A 124 12.70 -22.15 -15.54
C LEU A 124 13.34 -21.64 -14.26
N GLY A 125 12.66 -20.70 -13.60
CA GLY A 125 12.99 -20.25 -12.26
C GLY A 125 11.84 -20.45 -11.28
N TYR A 126 12.09 -20.20 -10.00
CA TYR A 126 11.05 -20.22 -8.99
C TYR A 126 11.21 -19.11 -7.95
N LEU A 127 10.08 -18.55 -7.57
CA LEU A 127 9.94 -17.49 -6.59
C LEU A 127 9.57 -18.10 -5.23
N LYS A 128 10.50 -18.11 -4.28
CA LYS A 128 10.14 -18.35 -2.88
C LYS A 128 9.34 -17.15 -2.38
N LYS A 129 8.28 -17.39 -1.61
CA LYS A 129 7.51 -16.31 -0.98
C LYS A 129 8.47 -15.51 -0.06
N GLY A 130 8.83 -14.28 -0.45
CA GLY A 130 9.82 -13.45 0.24
C GLY A 130 11.27 -13.61 -0.24
N TRP A 131 11.52 -14.10 -1.46
CA TRP A 131 12.81 -13.96 -2.11
C TRP A 131 12.98 -12.54 -2.66
N THR A 132 14.18 -11.98 -2.51
CA THR A 132 14.53 -10.63 -2.93
C THR A 132 14.61 -10.58 -4.46
N ASP A 133 13.85 -9.66 -5.05
CA ASP A 133 13.81 -9.43 -6.50
C ASP A 133 15.23 -9.30 -7.13
N ASN A 134 16.18 -8.83 -6.31
CA ASN A 134 17.59 -8.65 -6.62
C ASN A 134 18.29 -9.87 -7.25
N VAL A 135 18.01 -11.08 -6.75
CA VAL A 135 18.70 -12.29 -7.26
C VAL A 135 18.18 -12.67 -8.65
N ILE A 136 16.92 -12.35 -8.93
CA ILE A 136 16.26 -12.67 -10.20
C ILE A 136 16.77 -11.74 -11.28
N GLY A 137 16.94 -10.45 -10.96
CA GLY A 137 17.57 -9.50 -11.88
C GLY A 137 18.94 -9.97 -12.36
N LEU A 138 19.85 -10.33 -11.43
CA LEU A 138 21.19 -10.81 -11.80
C LEU A 138 21.16 -12.09 -12.65
N GLU A 139 20.35 -13.08 -12.27
CA GLU A 139 20.25 -14.32 -13.05
C GLU A 139 19.62 -14.07 -14.43
N TYR A 140 18.68 -13.13 -14.54
CA TYR A 140 18.17 -12.68 -15.83
C TYR A 140 19.28 -12.01 -16.67
N ALA A 141 20.11 -11.15 -16.10
CA ALA A 141 21.20 -10.50 -16.85
C ALA A 141 22.20 -11.52 -17.43
N LYS A 142 22.59 -12.53 -16.62
CA LYS A 142 23.42 -13.63 -17.11
C LYS A 142 22.75 -14.40 -18.23
N HIS A 143 21.47 -14.70 -18.08
CA HIS A 143 20.70 -15.40 -19.10
C HIS A 143 20.56 -14.59 -20.40
N PHE A 144 20.37 -13.28 -20.28
CA PHE A 144 20.32 -12.34 -21.40
C PHE A 144 21.68 -12.28 -22.12
N GLU A 145 22.78 -12.15 -21.38
CA GLU A 145 24.13 -12.16 -21.95
C GLU A 145 24.43 -13.45 -22.70
N LEU A 146 24.14 -14.61 -22.09
CA LEU A 146 24.38 -15.91 -22.72
C LEU A 146 23.64 -16.09 -24.05
N GLN A 147 22.44 -15.52 -24.18
CA GLN A 147 21.65 -15.60 -25.41
C GLN A 147 22.04 -14.56 -26.46
N THR A 148 22.62 -13.44 -26.05
CA THR A 148 22.90 -12.30 -26.94
C THR A 148 24.36 -12.16 -27.31
N GLN A 149 25.30 -12.70 -26.53
CA GLN A 149 26.75 -12.54 -26.72
C GLN A 149 27.21 -12.88 -28.15
N ALA A 150 26.76 -14.02 -28.69
CA ALA A 150 27.13 -14.44 -30.04
C ALA A 150 26.59 -13.48 -31.12
N LYS A 151 25.42 -12.89 -30.88
CA LYS A 151 24.78 -11.94 -31.80
C LYS A 151 25.36 -10.54 -31.68
N ALA A 152 25.74 -10.14 -30.46
CA ALA A 152 26.41 -8.88 -30.18
C ALA A 152 27.79 -8.83 -30.85
N ASN A 153 28.51 -9.97 -30.92
CA ASN A 153 29.81 -10.07 -31.59
C ASN A 153 30.83 -8.99 -31.15
N GLY A 154 30.79 -8.63 -29.86
CA GLY A 154 31.64 -7.59 -29.26
C GLY A 154 31.09 -6.16 -29.34
N HIS A 155 30.00 -5.93 -30.07
CA HIS A 155 29.31 -4.64 -30.09
C HIS A 155 28.55 -4.37 -28.78
N THR A 156 28.37 -3.09 -28.49
CA THR A 156 27.57 -2.63 -27.35
C THR A 156 26.10 -2.95 -27.55
N CYS A 157 25.48 -3.62 -26.58
CA CYS A 157 24.04 -3.85 -26.56
C CYS A 157 23.33 -2.82 -25.70
N VAL A 158 22.10 -2.46 -26.07
CA VAL A 158 21.18 -1.68 -25.23
C VAL A 158 19.99 -2.54 -24.82
N LEU A 159 19.65 -2.49 -23.54
CA LEU A 159 18.49 -3.15 -22.96
C LEU A 159 17.57 -2.10 -22.31
N TYR A 160 16.34 -2.01 -22.80
CA TYR A 160 15.29 -1.18 -22.21
C TYR A 160 14.47 -1.99 -21.21
N VAL A 161 14.29 -1.44 -20.01
CA VAL A 161 13.55 -2.06 -18.90
C VAL A 161 12.63 -1.04 -18.22
N ASP A 162 11.62 -1.54 -17.51
CA ASP A 162 10.83 -0.70 -16.62
C ASP A 162 11.65 -0.29 -15.36
N GLY A 163 11.20 0.78 -14.69
CA GLY A 163 11.85 1.29 -13.48
C GLY A 163 11.47 0.56 -12.20
N HIS A 164 10.92 -0.65 -12.28
CA HIS A 164 10.55 -1.38 -11.08
C HIS A 164 11.83 -1.83 -10.33
N HIS A 165 11.82 -1.69 -8.99
CA HIS A 165 13.00 -1.90 -8.15
C HIS A 165 13.64 -3.29 -8.29
N SER A 166 12.89 -4.28 -8.78
CA SER A 166 13.38 -5.62 -9.09
C SER A 166 14.45 -5.67 -10.18
N HIS A 167 14.46 -4.70 -11.10
CA HIS A 167 15.30 -4.70 -12.29
C HIS A 167 16.58 -3.88 -12.15
N VAL A 168 16.82 -3.26 -10.99
CA VAL A 168 17.86 -2.23 -10.84
C VAL A 168 18.67 -2.44 -9.57
N THR A 169 19.44 -3.53 -9.53
CA THR A 169 20.39 -3.79 -8.43
C THR A 169 21.82 -3.50 -8.84
N CYS A 170 22.70 -3.26 -7.86
CA CYS A 170 24.12 -3.08 -8.14
C CYS A 170 24.70 -4.29 -8.88
N ALA A 171 24.40 -5.51 -8.41
CA ALA A 171 24.92 -6.72 -9.02
C ALA A 171 24.45 -6.90 -10.48
N PHE A 172 23.19 -6.56 -10.77
CA PHE A 172 22.65 -6.55 -12.13
C PHE A 172 23.42 -5.58 -13.03
N LEU A 173 23.59 -4.33 -12.57
CA LEU A 173 24.26 -3.30 -13.36
C LEU A 173 25.77 -3.55 -13.53
N GLU A 174 26.45 -4.05 -12.51
CA GLU A 174 27.85 -4.48 -12.58
C GLU A 174 28.03 -5.55 -13.66
N HIS A 175 27.12 -6.52 -13.71
CA HIS A 175 27.15 -7.57 -14.71
C HIS A 175 26.92 -7.03 -16.13
N CYS A 176 25.93 -6.14 -16.30
CA CYS A 176 25.67 -5.50 -17.59
C CYS A 176 26.87 -4.65 -18.06
N GLN A 177 27.46 -3.83 -17.18
CA GLN A 177 28.62 -2.99 -17.52
C GLN A 177 29.84 -3.84 -17.90
N ALA A 178 30.10 -4.94 -17.17
CA ALA A 178 31.19 -5.87 -17.46
C ALA A 178 31.07 -6.59 -18.81
N HIS A 179 29.86 -6.64 -19.38
CA HIS A 179 29.57 -7.31 -20.66
C HIS A 179 29.12 -6.33 -21.76
N ASN A 180 29.42 -5.04 -21.60
CA ASN A 180 29.13 -3.99 -22.58
C ASN A 180 27.63 -3.89 -22.94
N ILE A 181 26.77 -4.06 -21.93
CA ILE A 181 25.33 -3.91 -22.02
C ILE A 181 24.95 -2.60 -21.31
N LYS A 182 24.40 -1.65 -22.07
CA LYS A 182 23.81 -0.41 -21.55
C LYS A 182 22.36 -0.65 -21.16
N VAL A 183 21.98 -0.30 -19.93
CA VAL A 183 20.59 -0.47 -19.47
C VAL A 183 19.90 0.88 -19.37
N LEU A 184 18.82 1.05 -20.14
CA LEU A 184 17.97 2.24 -20.13
C LEU A 184 16.66 1.95 -19.42
N CYS A 185 16.32 2.79 -18.45
CA CYS A 185 15.05 2.74 -17.75
C CYS A 185 14.04 3.68 -18.41
N TYR A 186 12.82 3.20 -18.66
CA TYR A 186 11.70 4.06 -19.08
C TYR A 186 11.34 5.11 -18.02
N LEU A 187 10.67 6.18 -18.45
CA LEU A 187 10.05 7.15 -17.54
C LEU A 187 9.01 6.46 -16.63
N ALA A 188 8.86 6.95 -15.40
CA ALA A 188 7.87 6.38 -14.49
C ALA A 188 6.45 6.60 -15.03
N HIS A 189 5.59 5.59 -14.91
CA HIS A 189 4.19 5.62 -15.36
C HIS A 189 3.97 5.81 -16.87
N THR A 190 5.01 5.78 -17.71
CA THR A 190 4.88 5.91 -19.17
C THR A 190 4.95 4.57 -19.91
N THR A 191 4.87 3.46 -19.20
CA THR A 191 5.00 2.11 -19.77
C THR A 191 3.98 1.87 -20.89
N HIS A 192 2.75 2.34 -20.69
CA HIS A 192 1.66 2.33 -21.68
C HIS A 192 1.91 3.22 -22.92
N ILE A 193 3.04 3.93 -22.99
CA ILE A 193 3.44 4.80 -24.10
C ILE A 193 4.73 4.28 -24.75
N TYR A 194 5.78 4.05 -23.95
CA TYR A 194 7.13 3.77 -24.46
C TYR A 194 7.53 2.30 -24.44
N GLN A 195 6.80 1.44 -23.75
CA GLN A 195 7.12 0.02 -23.65
C GLN A 195 6.39 -0.77 -24.74
N GLY A 196 7.12 -1.16 -25.78
CA GLY A 196 6.53 -1.84 -26.93
C GLY A 196 5.87 -3.19 -26.57
N LEU A 197 6.38 -3.84 -25.53
CA LEU A 197 5.80 -5.08 -25.01
C LEU A 197 4.37 -4.86 -24.49
N ASP A 198 4.14 -3.81 -23.71
CA ASP A 198 2.79 -3.47 -23.20
C ASP A 198 1.86 -2.93 -24.28
N VAL A 199 2.38 -2.05 -25.13
CA VAL A 199 1.57 -1.35 -26.13
C VAL A 199 1.11 -2.30 -27.25
N VAL A 200 1.96 -3.25 -27.66
CA VAL A 200 1.73 -4.04 -28.88
C VAL A 200 1.71 -5.55 -28.65
N ILE A 201 2.48 -6.09 -27.70
CA ILE A 201 2.75 -7.54 -27.64
C ILE A 201 1.87 -8.28 -26.63
N PHE A 202 1.78 -7.79 -25.39
CA PHE A 202 1.15 -8.58 -24.31
C PHE A 202 -0.33 -8.77 -24.51
N ASN A 203 -1.04 -7.81 -25.08
CA ASN A 203 -2.47 -7.99 -25.33
C ASN A 203 -2.72 -9.13 -26.35
N PRO A 204 -2.14 -9.13 -27.57
CA PRO A 204 -2.21 -10.29 -28.46
C PRO A 204 -1.72 -11.59 -27.85
N LEU A 205 -0.64 -11.57 -27.07
CA LEU A 205 -0.08 -12.75 -26.43
C LEU A 205 -1.05 -13.37 -25.42
N LYS A 206 -1.69 -12.55 -24.59
CA LYS A 206 -2.71 -13.00 -23.63
C LYS A 206 -3.95 -13.53 -24.33
N THR A 207 -4.40 -12.84 -25.39
CA THR A 207 -5.52 -13.32 -26.21
C THR A 207 -5.23 -14.70 -26.81
N GLU A 208 -4.03 -14.91 -27.37
CA GLU A 208 -3.68 -16.19 -27.97
C GLU A 208 -3.50 -17.28 -26.90
N TYR A 209 -2.87 -16.95 -25.76
CA TYR A 209 -2.78 -17.86 -24.63
C TYR A 209 -4.16 -18.32 -24.13
N GLY A 210 -5.13 -17.40 -24.03
CA GLY A 210 -6.52 -17.75 -23.68
C GLY A 210 -7.15 -18.72 -24.68
N LYS A 211 -6.90 -18.57 -25.99
CA LYS A 211 -7.36 -19.55 -26.99
C LYS A 211 -6.71 -20.92 -26.82
N GLN A 212 -5.40 -20.97 -26.57
CA GLN A 212 -4.69 -22.24 -26.34
C GLN A 212 -5.18 -22.94 -25.07
N GLN A 213 -5.49 -22.17 -24.03
CA GLN A 213 -6.13 -22.68 -22.81
C GLN A 213 -7.53 -23.26 -23.09
N ASP A 214 -8.37 -22.53 -23.81
CA ASP A 214 -9.72 -23.01 -24.18
C ASP A 214 -9.64 -24.28 -25.03
N HIS A 215 -8.67 -24.33 -25.97
CA HIS A 215 -8.44 -25.49 -26.81
C HIS A 215 -8.05 -26.73 -25.98
N LEU A 216 -7.08 -26.60 -25.06
CA LEU A 216 -6.70 -27.67 -24.15
C LEU A 216 -7.89 -28.18 -23.35
N LEU A 217 -8.69 -27.27 -22.79
CA LEU A 217 -9.87 -27.61 -22.00
C LEU A 217 -10.92 -28.37 -22.83
N CYS A 218 -11.15 -27.95 -24.09
CA CYS A 218 -12.09 -28.60 -24.99
C CYS A 218 -11.65 -30.00 -25.43
N GLU A 219 -10.35 -30.18 -25.70
CA GLU A 219 -9.82 -31.45 -26.20
C GLU A 219 -9.60 -32.49 -25.08
N THR A 220 -9.08 -32.06 -23.94
CA THR A 220 -8.62 -32.98 -22.87
C THR A 220 -9.47 -32.92 -21.60
N GLY A 221 -10.22 -31.83 -21.39
CA GLY A 221 -10.89 -31.56 -20.12
C GLY A 221 -9.94 -31.11 -19.00
N GLU A 222 -8.67 -30.86 -19.30
CA GLU A 222 -7.68 -30.43 -18.32
C GLU A 222 -7.60 -28.91 -18.18
N TYR A 223 -7.35 -28.45 -16.96
CA TYR A 223 -7.06 -27.05 -16.65
C TYR A 223 -5.55 -26.78 -16.75
N ILE A 224 -5.16 -25.50 -16.85
CA ILE A 224 -3.75 -25.16 -16.80
C ILE A 224 -3.23 -25.38 -15.38
N THR A 225 -2.10 -26.04 -15.32
CA THR A 225 -1.31 -26.27 -14.14
C THR A 225 0.13 -25.88 -14.44
N LYS A 226 0.97 -25.86 -13.41
CA LYS A 226 2.42 -25.73 -13.61
C LYS A 226 3.04 -26.89 -14.37
N GLU A 227 2.27 -27.98 -14.56
CA GLU A 227 2.67 -29.23 -15.23
C GLU A 227 2.31 -29.25 -16.72
N ASN A 228 1.57 -28.27 -17.24
CA ASN A 228 1.29 -28.13 -18.68
C ASN A 228 1.45 -26.69 -19.22
N PHE A 229 1.70 -25.70 -18.34
CA PHE A 229 1.82 -24.28 -18.71
C PHE A 229 2.85 -24.02 -19.81
N LEU A 230 4.03 -24.67 -19.79
CA LEU A 230 5.09 -24.37 -20.76
C LEU A 230 4.70 -24.71 -22.18
N LYS A 231 3.94 -25.80 -22.34
CA LYS A 231 3.44 -26.22 -23.65
C LYS A 231 2.47 -25.17 -24.20
N VAL A 232 1.43 -24.85 -23.42
CA VAL A 232 0.37 -23.91 -23.81
C VAL A 232 0.93 -22.49 -24.03
N TYR A 233 1.74 -22.00 -23.09
CA TYR A 233 2.36 -20.69 -23.22
C TYR A 233 3.35 -20.66 -24.39
N GLY A 234 4.16 -21.70 -24.57
CA GLY A 234 5.16 -21.73 -25.62
C GLY A 234 4.54 -21.76 -27.02
N GLU A 235 3.41 -22.43 -27.21
CA GLU A 235 2.63 -22.38 -28.45
C GLU A 235 2.08 -20.97 -28.74
N ALA A 236 1.51 -20.31 -27.73
CA ALA A 236 1.05 -18.92 -27.86
C ALA A 236 2.21 -17.95 -28.12
N HIS A 237 3.33 -18.13 -27.43
CA HIS A 237 4.55 -17.34 -27.58
C HIS A 237 5.09 -17.41 -29.01
N LEU A 238 5.27 -18.61 -29.54
CA LEU A 238 5.73 -18.80 -30.92
C LEU A 238 4.73 -18.26 -31.94
N THR A 239 3.43 -18.35 -31.67
CA THR A 239 2.39 -17.85 -32.59
C THR A 239 2.39 -16.32 -32.68
N VAL A 240 2.56 -15.63 -31.56
CA VAL A 240 2.44 -14.16 -31.49
C VAL A 240 3.76 -13.45 -31.73
N LEU A 241 4.87 -13.94 -31.19
CA LEU A 241 6.19 -13.28 -31.29
C LEU A 241 6.84 -13.53 -32.64
N GLN A 242 6.23 -12.97 -33.68
CA GLN A 242 6.70 -13.01 -35.05
C GLN A 242 7.41 -11.70 -35.43
N PRO A 243 8.43 -11.74 -36.31
CA PRO A 243 9.23 -10.55 -36.65
C PRO A 243 8.42 -9.31 -37.09
N PRO A 244 7.32 -9.42 -37.86
CA PRO A 244 6.52 -8.25 -38.23
C PRO A 244 5.88 -7.53 -37.04
N LEU A 245 5.37 -8.30 -36.06
CA LEU A 245 4.73 -7.73 -34.87
C LEU A 245 5.77 -7.13 -33.93
N ILE A 246 6.92 -7.78 -33.79
CA ILE A 246 8.05 -7.28 -32.99
C ILE A 246 8.54 -5.95 -33.56
N LYS A 247 8.83 -5.87 -34.86
CA LYS A 247 9.24 -4.61 -35.52
C LYS A 247 8.19 -3.51 -35.37
N LYS A 248 6.89 -3.87 -35.42
CA LYS A 248 5.81 -2.93 -35.15
C LYS A 248 5.91 -2.34 -33.74
N ALA A 249 6.20 -3.14 -32.72
CA ALA A 249 6.37 -2.67 -31.33
C ALA A 249 7.45 -1.59 -31.19
N PHE A 250 8.59 -1.75 -31.88
CA PHE A 250 9.66 -0.74 -31.90
C PHE A 250 9.27 0.51 -32.69
N SER A 251 8.57 0.36 -33.82
CA SER A 251 8.14 1.52 -34.63
C SER A 251 7.05 2.35 -33.94
N THR A 252 6.13 1.71 -33.22
CA THR A 252 5.05 2.37 -32.48
C THR A 252 5.58 3.19 -31.30
N THR A 253 6.66 2.72 -30.67
CA THR A 253 7.31 3.40 -29.55
C THR A 253 8.38 4.39 -29.96
N GLY A 254 8.62 4.56 -31.28
CA GLY A 254 9.61 5.49 -31.80
C GLY A 254 11.07 5.11 -31.48
N LEU A 255 11.32 3.86 -31.09
CA LEU A 255 12.67 3.38 -30.81
C LEU A 255 13.39 2.99 -32.11
N VAL A 256 12.73 2.28 -33.04
CA VAL A 256 13.33 1.90 -34.33
C VAL A 256 12.28 1.98 -35.46
N PRO A 257 12.47 2.84 -36.48
CA PRO A 257 13.49 3.89 -36.54
C PRO A 257 13.30 4.89 -35.39
N PHE A 258 14.40 5.46 -34.91
CA PHE A 258 14.34 6.47 -33.85
C PHE A 258 13.51 7.67 -34.31
N ASN A 259 12.51 8.03 -33.51
CA ASN A 259 11.62 9.16 -33.79
C ASN A 259 11.45 10.02 -32.53
N HIS A 260 12.16 11.14 -32.50
CA HIS A 260 12.12 12.11 -31.40
C HIS A 260 10.71 12.71 -31.23
N ASP A 261 9.97 12.93 -32.32
CA ASP A 261 8.69 13.65 -32.32
C ASP A 261 7.50 12.84 -31.76
N LEU A 262 7.69 11.58 -31.37
CA LEU A 262 6.60 10.74 -30.87
C LEU A 262 5.95 11.35 -29.60
N HIS A 263 6.72 12.04 -28.76
CA HIS A 263 6.19 12.72 -27.56
C HIS A 263 5.09 13.75 -27.89
N LEU A 264 5.16 14.41 -29.05
CA LEU A 264 4.19 15.43 -29.46
C LEU A 264 2.81 14.82 -29.77
N GLN A 265 2.76 13.59 -30.29
CA GLN A 265 1.49 12.94 -30.65
C GLN A 265 0.65 12.56 -29.43
N HIS A 266 1.30 12.21 -28.31
CA HIS A 266 0.63 11.85 -27.06
C HIS A 266 0.22 13.07 -26.20
N GLN A 267 0.76 14.26 -26.50
CA GLN A 267 0.43 15.52 -25.83
C GLN A 267 -0.99 16.01 -26.20
N PHE A 268 -1.43 15.80 -27.45
CA PHE A 268 -2.75 16.24 -27.92
C PHE A 268 -3.93 15.45 -27.33
N THR A 269 -3.72 14.24 -26.86
CA THR A 269 -4.78 13.41 -26.25
C THR A 269 -5.03 13.73 -24.78
N LEU A 270 -4.04 14.26 -24.05
CA LEU A 270 -4.17 14.61 -22.63
C LEU A 270 -4.75 16.02 -22.41
N ASN A 271 -4.54 16.96 -23.34
CA ASN A 271 -4.96 18.36 -23.20
C ASN A 271 -6.41 18.67 -23.62
N ASN A 272 -7.20 17.68 -24.10
CA ASN A 272 -8.55 17.91 -24.64
C ASN A 272 -9.70 17.86 -23.63
N THR A 273 -9.40 17.84 -22.33
CA THR A 273 -10.40 18.18 -21.30
C THR A 273 -10.08 19.58 -20.78
N TRP A 274 -10.91 20.59 -21.05
CA TRP A 274 -11.41 21.62 -20.11
C TRP A 274 -11.85 22.93 -20.81
N PRO A 275 -13.13 23.36 -20.66
CA PRO A 275 -13.60 24.71 -20.96
C PRO A 275 -13.41 25.72 -19.80
N LEU A 276 -12.66 25.39 -18.75
CA LEU A 276 -12.60 26.19 -17.51
C LEU A 276 -11.71 27.43 -17.54
N GLN A 277 -10.95 27.67 -18.62
CA GLN A 277 -10.00 28.78 -18.64
C GLN A 277 -10.61 30.18 -18.75
N TYR A 278 -11.90 30.29 -19.11
CA TYR A 278 -12.52 31.60 -19.38
C TYR A 278 -12.93 32.41 -18.13
N ASN A 279 -13.04 31.79 -16.93
CA ASN A 279 -13.50 32.47 -15.69
C ASN A 279 -12.47 32.48 -14.55
N LEU A 280 -11.26 31.94 -14.77
CA LEU A 280 -10.19 31.84 -13.77
C LEU A 280 -9.72 33.16 -13.15
N PRO A 281 -9.59 34.27 -13.91
CA PRO A 281 -9.08 35.53 -13.35
C PRO A 281 -10.02 36.17 -12.31
N GLU A 282 -11.32 35.96 -12.45
CA GLU A 282 -12.35 36.60 -11.61
C GLU A 282 -12.51 35.89 -10.25
N LEU A 283 -12.36 34.56 -10.22
CA LEU A 283 -12.32 33.79 -8.96
C LEU A 283 -10.99 33.98 -8.20
N ALA A 284 -9.87 34.20 -8.90
CA ALA A 284 -8.54 34.35 -8.29
C ALA A 284 -8.44 35.63 -7.44
N THR A 285 -9.26 36.62 -7.74
CA THR A 285 -9.36 37.88 -6.99
C THR A 285 -10.34 37.83 -5.80
N SER A 286 -10.97 36.69 -5.52
CA SER A 286 -11.94 36.54 -4.42
C SER A 286 -11.34 35.86 -3.19
N ASP A 287 -12.04 35.93 -2.05
CA ASP A 287 -11.71 35.19 -0.82
C ASP A 287 -11.75 33.65 -1.00
N THR A 288 -12.25 33.17 -2.14
CA THR A 288 -12.27 31.75 -2.53
C THR A 288 -11.12 31.35 -3.47
N CYS A 289 -10.14 32.23 -3.67
CA CYS A 289 -8.90 32.00 -4.43
C CYS A 289 -8.19 30.67 -4.08
N PHE A 290 -8.33 30.19 -2.84
CA PHE A 290 -7.77 28.90 -2.42
C PHE A 290 -8.33 27.69 -3.17
N LEU A 291 -9.51 27.80 -3.80
CA LEU A 291 -10.08 26.77 -4.67
C LEU A 291 -9.40 26.68 -6.04
N LEU A 292 -8.60 27.69 -6.40
CA LEU A 292 -7.86 27.79 -7.65
C LEU A 292 -6.35 27.56 -7.51
N LEU A 293 -5.84 27.37 -6.28
CA LEU A 293 -4.44 27.04 -6.07
C LEU A 293 -4.15 25.66 -6.68
N GLU A 294 -3.23 25.60 -7.64
CA GLU A 294 -2.73 24.36 -8.25
C GLU A 294 -1.97 23.47 -7.25
N SER A 295 -1.67 24.01 -6.05
CA SER A 295 -1.07 23.25 -4.96
C SER A 295 -2.11 22.45 -4.19
N PRO A 296 -1.85 21.17 -3.83
CA PRO A 296 -2.77 20.39 -3.03
C PRO A 296 -3.11 21.11 -1.72
N ILE A 297 -4.40 21.14 -1.36
CA ILE A 297 -4.87 21.68 -0.08
C ILE A 297 -4.11 20.98 1.05
N LYS A 298 -3.31 21.74 1.79
CA LYS A 298 -2.53 21.24 2.92
C LYS A 298 -3.36 21.18 4.19
N ALA A 299 -3.09 20.22 5.06
CA ALA A 299 -3.80 20.10 6.34
C ALA A 299 -3.60 21.31 7.28
N SER A 300 -2.59 22.15 7.02
CA SER A 300 -2.31 23.38 7.77
C SER A 300 -3.22 24.56 7.43
N ILE A 301 -4.07 24.45 6.40
CA ILE A 301 -5.01 25.51 6.02
C ILE A 301 -6.27 25.35 6.88
N GLU A 302 -6.49 26.28 7.81
CA GLU A 302 -7.70 26.28 8.62
C GLU A 302 -8.90 26.77 7.78
N PRO A 303 -10.00 25.99 7.70
CA PRO A 303 -11.21 26.45 7.02
C PRO A 303 -11.85 27.61 7.81
N PRO A 304 -12.53 28.55 7.13
CA PRO A 304 -13.17 29.68 7.78
C PRO A 304 -14.18 29.23 8.84
N SER A 305 -14.04 29.75 10.07
CA SER A 305 -14.92 29.40 11.19
C SER A 305 -16.17 30.29 11.20
N ILE A 306 -17.31 29.73 10.79
CA ILE A 306 -18.60 30.40 10.94
C ILE A 306 -19.21 30.02 12.30
N PRO A 307 -19.36 30.93 13.26
CA PRO A 307 -19.94 30.59 14.56
C PRO A 307 -21.43 30.23 14.41
N PRO A 308 -21.92 29.16 15.07
CA PRO A 308 -23.34 28.86 15.08
C PRO A 308 -24.11 29.98 15.81
N ILE A 309 -25.20 30.44 15.22
CA ILE A 309 -26.08 31.43 15.85
C ILE A 309 -26.81 30.72 16.99
N GLN A 310 -26.70 31.24 18.22
CA GLN A 310 -27.50 30.75 19.34
C GLN A 310 -28.98 31.06 19.09
N LEU A 311 -29.75 30.04 18.72
CA LEU A 311 -31.20 30.10 18.81
C LEU A 311 -31.55 29.96 20.28
N SER A 312 -31.95 31.05 20.92
CA SER A 312 -32.49 31.01 22.27
C SER A 312 -33.71 30.09 22.27
N LEU A 313 -33.58 28.91 22.90
CA LEU A 313 -34.72 28.11 23.32
C LEU A 313 -35.54 28.99 24.25
N ALA A 314 -36.61 29.58 23.73
CA ALA A 314 -37.61 30.21 24.58
C ALA A 314 -38.10 29.11 25.52
N LYS A 315 -37.63 29.12 26.77
CA LYS A 315 -38.20 28.23 27.80
C LYS A 315 -39.70 28.50 27.78
N PRO A 316 -40.55 27.47 27.67
CA PRO A 316 -41.98 27.70 27.80
C PRO A 316 -42.18 28.33 29.17
N LYS A 317 -42.59 29.60 29.20
CA LYS A 317 -43.17 30.16 30.41
C LYS A 317 -44.35 29.24 30.73
N HIS A 318 -44.60 29.01 32.02
CA HIS A 318 -45.73 28.18 32.47
C HIS A 318 -47.10 28.64 31.90
N HIS A 319 -47.14 29.83 31.27
CA HIS A 319 -48.20 30.33 30.39
C HIS A 319 -47.62 30.64 29.00
N ASN A 320 -48.16 30.06 27.93
CA ASN A 320 -47.88 30.48 26.56
C ASN A 320 -49.03 31.40 26.09
N PRO A 321 -48.89 32.74 26.20
CA PRO A 321 -49.99 33.67 25.92
C PRO A 321 -50.52 33.56 24.48
N THR A 322 -49.68 33.10 23.55
CA THR A 322 -50.08 32.83 22.17
C THR A 322 -51.05 31.65 22.08
N GLN A 323 -50.87 30.59 22.87
CA GLN A 323 -51.80 29.45 22.91
C GLN A 323 -53.15 29.82 23.54
N ASP A 324 -53.15 30.65 24.59
CA ASP A 324 -54.42 31.10 25.20
C ASP A 324 -55.24 31.97 24.25
N LEU A 325 -54.58 32.88 23.53
CA LEU A 325 -55.20 33.74 22.51
C LEU A 325 -55.77 32.92 21.33
N LEU A 326 -55.14 31.81 20.96
CA LEU A 326 -55.62 30.89 19.92
C LEU A 326 -56.81 30.03 20.37
N SER A 327 -56.99 29.83 21.68
CA SER A 327 -58.08 29.04 22.26
C SER A 327 -59.33 29.86 22.64
N THR A 328 -59.24 31.19 22.56
CA THR A 328 -60.31 32.10 22.94
C THR A 328 -61.36 32.23 21.83
N THR A 329 -62.65 32.17 22.18
CA THR A 329 -63.78 32.32 21.24
C THR A 329 -63.92 33.77 20.77
N THR A 330 -63.73 34.03 19.47
CA THR A 330 -63.82 35.37 18.87
C THR A 330 -65.27 35.85 18.79
N GLN A 331 -65.53 37.12 19.11
CA GLN A 331 -66.88 37.71 19.05
C GLN A 331 -67.05 38.70 17.90
N THR A 332 -65.96 39.28 17.40
CA THR A 332 -65.98 40.25 16.30
C THR A 332 -65.19 39.79 15.09
N LYS A 333 -65.53 40.31 13.90
CA LYS A 333 -64.83 39.98 12.65
C LYS A 333 -63.34 40.34 12.69
N LEU A 334 -62.99 41.48 13.30
CA LEU A 334 -61.61 41.93 13.43
C LEU A 334 -60.77 41.01 14.32
N GLU A 335 -61.35 40.51 15.42
CA GLU A 335 -60.67 39.53 16.29
C GLU A 335 -60.39 38.22 15.55
N ASN A 336 -61.34 37.74 14.73
CA ASN A 336 -61.15 36.56 13.90
C ASN A 336 -60.05 36.76 12.85
N ASP A 337 -60.02 37.91 12.18
CA ASP A 337 -58.98 38.21 11.18
C ASP A 337 -57.57 38.32 11.82
N LEU A 338 -57.48 38.90 13.02
CA LEU A 338 -56.22 38.97 13.78
C LEU A 338 -55.77 37.60 14.30
N GLN A 339 -56.70 36.74 14.72
CA GLN A 339 -56.38 35.38 15.16
C GLN A 339 -55.85 34.54 13.98
N ILE A 340 -56.45 34.66 12.79
CA ILE A 340 -55.96 34.02 11.56
C ILE A 340 -54.55 34.54 11.22
N ALA A 341 -54.33 35.86 11.24
CA ALA A 341 -53.01 36.43 10.96
C ALA A 341 -51.94 35.96 11.95
N LEU A 342 -52.30 35.82 13.24
CA LEU A 342 -51.41 35.29 14.27
C LEU A 342 -51.07 33.82 14.03
N ILE A 343 -52.03 32.98 13.63
CA ILE A 343 -51.79 31.58 13.24
C ILE A 343 -50.78 31.54 12.10
N THR A 344 -51.07 32.23 10.99
CA THR A 344 -50.21 32.23 9.80
C THR A 344 -48.80 32.72 10.12
N LYS A 345 -48.65 33.77 10.93
CA LYS A 345 -47.32 34.29 11.30
C LYS A 345 -46.58 33.38 12.27
N THR A 346 -47.28 32.64 13.12
CA THR A 346 -46.68 31.64 14.01
C THR A 346 -46.17 30.45 13.19
N GLU A 347 -46.97 29.96 12.25
CA GLU A 347 -46.56 28.88 11.32
C GLU A 347 -45.36 29.29 10.45
N GLU A 348 -45.35 30.51 9.91
CA GLU A 348 -44.19 31.05 9.16
C GLU A 348 -42.93 31.11 10.03
N ALA A 349 -43.05 31.55 11.28
CA ALA A 349 -41.92 31.64 12.20
C ALA A 349 -41.38 30.25 12.58
N GLU A 350 -42.25 29.27 12.86
CA GLU A 350 -41.87 27.88 13.12
C GLU A 350 -41.18 27.25 11.91
N PHE A 351 -41.70 27.51 10.70
CA PHE A 351 -41.09 27.05 9.46
C PHE A 351 -39.69 27.62 9.24
N LEU A 352 -39.51 28.93 9.43
CA LEU A 352 -38.19 29.57 9.32
C LEU A 352 -37.21 29.08 10.39
N GLN A 353 -37.67 28.88 11.64
CA GLN A 353 -36.84 28.31 12.70
C GLN A 353 -36.38 26.88 12.36
N SER A 354 -37.27 26.05 11.81
CA SER A 354 -36.95 24.70 11.35
C SER A 354 -35.89 24.72 10.24
N GLN A 355 -36.01 25.62 9.26
CA GLN A 355 -35.00 25.78 8.20
C GLN A 355 -33.64 26.23 8.75
N VAL A 356 -33.61 27.19 9.67
CA VAL A 356 -32.35 27.64 10.31
C VAL A 356 -31.71 26.49 11.08
N LEU A 357 -32.50 25.70 11.82
CA LEU A 357 -31.99 24.53 12.54
C LEU A 357 -31.39 23.49 11.59
N GLN A 358 -32.04 23.22 10.45
CA GLN A 358 -31.52 22.32 9.42
C GLN A 358 -30.18 22.82 8.85
N LEU A 359 -30.11 24.10 8.47
CA LEU A 359 -28.89 24.71 7.94
C LEU A 359 -27.74 24.68 8.97
N GLN A 360 -28.03 24.97 10.24
CA GLN A 360 -27.04 24.87 11.31
C GLN A 360 -26.56 23.43 11.52
N SER A 361 -27.46 22.46 11.47
CA SER A 361 -27.09 21.03 11.59
C SER A 361 -26.19 20.59 10.45
N ALA A 362 -26.48 21.01 9.21
CA ALA A 362 -25.67 20.74 8.04
C ALA A 362 -24.29 21.39 8.16
N MET A 363 -24.22 22.65 8.62
CA MET A 363 -22.97 23.36 8.85
C MET A 363 -22.09 22.67 9.91
N VAL A 364 -22.68 22.19 11.00
CA VAL A 364 -21.96 21.43 12.04
C VAL A 364 -21.42 20.11 11.49
N LEU A 365 -22.23 19.35 10.76
CA LEU A 365 -21.81 18.09 10.14
C LEU A 365 -20.69 18.32 9.11
N GLN A 366 -20.78 19.38 8.32
CA GLN A 366 -19.76 19.74 7.35
C GLN A 366 -18.44 20.13 8.03
N LYS A 367 -18.48 20.87 9.15
CA LYS A 367 -17.28 21.17 9.96
C LYS A 367 -16.62 19.90 10.49
N VAL A 368 -17.39 18.95 11.03
CA VAL A 368 -16.87 17.66 11.51
C VAL A 368 -16.27 16.85 10.37
N TYR A 369 -16.92 16.83 9.20
CA TYR A 369 -16.40 16.17 8.01
C TYR A 369 -15.09 16.80 7.54
N CYS A 370 -15.03 18.13 7.40
CA CYS A 370 -13.82 18.85 7.01
C CYS A 370 -12.68 18.61 8.00
N ALA A 371 -12.94 18.64 9.32
CA ALA A 371 -11.93 18.32 10.33
C ALA A 371 -11.40 16.89 10.20
N ARG A 372 -12.27 15.92 9.94
CA ARG A 372 -11.89 14.52 9.69
C ARG A 372 -11.04 14.38 8.43
N VAL A 373 -11.41 15.06 7.35
CA VAL A 373 -10.65 15.07 6.09
C VAL A 373 -9.30 15.73 6.27
N CYS A 374 -9.22 16.88 6.96
CA CYS A 374 -7.95 17.54 7.29
C CYS A 374 -7.04 16.65 8.12
N TRP A 375 -7.59 15.94 9.12
CA TRP A 375 -6.83 14.97 9.90
C TRP A 375 -6.31 13.80 9.04
N GLN A 376 -7.13 13.28 8.12
CA GLN A 376 -6.72 12.24 7.18
C GLN A 376 -5.64 12.74 6.20
N LEU A 377 -5.75 13.98 5.73
CA LEU A 377 -4.73 14.62 4.91
C LEU A 377 -3.43 14.81 5.68
N ASN A 378 -3.47 15.30 6.91
CA ASN A 378 -2.28 15.43 7.77
C ASN A 378 -1.59 14.07 7.98
N ALA A 379 -2.37 13.02 8.26
CA ALA A 379 -1.82 11.67 8.39
C ALA A 379 -1.19 11.16 7.09
N LYS A 380 -1.72 11.55 5.91
CA LYS A 380 -1.11 11.24 4.61
C LYS A 380 0.15 12.07 4.35
N GLU A 381 0.16 13.35 4.71
CA GLU A 381 1.31 14.26 4.59
C GLU A 381 2.46 13.82 5.50
N ILE A 382 2.19 13.49 6.77
CA ILE A 382 3.19 12.92 7.70
C ILE A 382 3.74 11.61 7.14
N LYS A 383 2.86 10.73 6.62
CA LYS A 383 3.30 9.50 5.95
C LYS A 383 4.12 9.77 4.69
N ALA A 384 3.84 10.82 3.93
CA ALA A 384 4.60 11.21 2.75
C ALA A 384 5.98 11.78 3.13
N GLN A 385 6.06 12.60 4.18
CA GLN A 385 7.34 13.06 4.75
C GLN A 385 8.16 11.89 5.29
N ASP A 386 7.53 10.92 5.96
CA ASP A 386 8.18 9.70 6.43
C ASP A 386 8.54 8.73 5.29
N LYS A 387 7.82 8.76 4.16
CA LYS A 387 8.20 8.01 2.95
C LYS A 387 9.53 8.50 2.36
N GLY A 388 9.89 9.77 2.55
CA GLY A 388 11.24 10.26 2.25
C GLY A 388 12.33 9.60 3.09
N LYS A 389 11.98 9.00 4.24
CA LYS A 389 12.91 8.32 5.17
C LYS A 389 12.79 6.78 5.14
N LYS A 390 11.78 6.23 4.47
CA LYS A 390 11.65 4.78 4.24
C LYS A 390 11.93 4.50 2.78
N GLY A 391 13.20 4.18 2.48
CA GLY A 391 13.65 3.62 1.20
C GLY A 391 12.74 3.95 0.02
N GLY A 392 12.75 5.22 -0.40
CA GLY A 392 11.92 5.68 -1.52
C GLY A 392 12.29 4.99 -2.83
N GLN A 393 11.49 5.20 -3.88
CA GLN A 393 11.90 4.84 -5.24
C GLN A 393 13.30 5.39 -5.53
N VAL A 394 14.20 4.52 -6.03
CA VAL A 394 15.54 4.93 -6.47
C VAL A 394 15.42 6.04 -7.51
N ALA A 395 14.38 5.99 -8.34
CA ALA A 395 13.93 7.04 -9.26
C ALA A 395 12.61 7.71 -8.78
N GLY A 396 12.58 8.22 -7.55
CA GLY A 396 11.38 8.86 -6.97
C GLY A 396 10.95 10.18 -7.62
N ASP A 397 11.76 10.72 -8.53
CA ASP A 397 11.49 11.88 -9.37
C ASP A 397 10.83 11.52 -10.72
N GLY A 398 10.75 10.23 -11.05
CA GLY A 398 10.09 9.73 -12.25
C GLY A 398 10.85 9.96 -13.56
N LEU A 399 12.10 10.43 -13.49
CA LEU A 399 12.93 10.72 -14.66
C LEU A 399 13.58 9.45 -15.21
N ALA A 400 13.76 9.42 -16.53
CA ALA A 400 14.44 8.33 -17.21
C ALA A 400 15.94 8.48 -17.04
N ARG A 401 16.62 7.35 -16.91
CA ARG A 401 18.03 7.32 -16.53
C ARG A 401 18.76 6.18 -17.25
N LEU A 402 19.99 6.47 -17.67
CA LEU A 402 20.96 5.46 -18.06
C LEU A 402 21.50 4.82 -16.79
N LEU A 403 21.02 3.61 -16.50
CA LEU A 403 21.28 2.96 -15.22
C LEU A 403 22.76 2.55 -15.07
N THR A 404 23.43 2.32 -16.19
CA THR A 404 24.85 1.94 -16.26
C THR A 404 25.80 3.14 -16.30
N SER A 405 25.31 4.36 -16.05
CA SER A 405 26.19 5.53 -15.90
C SER A 405 26.87 5.54 -14.53
N ASP A 406 28.13 6.00 -14.48
CA ASP A 406 28.93 6.03 -13.24
C ASP A 406 28.25 6.85 -12.13
N GLU A 407 27.59 7.95 -12.51
CA GLU A 407 26.87 8.81 -11.57
C GLU A 407 25.69 8.09 -10.91
N TRP A 408 24.93 7.32 -11.69
CA TRP A 408 23.74 6.64 -11.18
C TRP A 408 24.06 5.38 -10.41
N PHE A 409 25.14 4.71 -10.79
CA PHE A 409 25.62 3.51 -10.11
C PHE A 409 25.96 3.78 -8.63
N GLU A 410 26.57 4.91 -8.30
CA GLU A 410 26.84 5.30 -6.91
C GLU A 410 25.56 5.62 -6.11
N VAL A 411 24.53 6.16 -6.76
CA VAL A 411 23.22 6.39 -6.12
C VAL A 411 22.57 5.06 -5.73
N ILE A 412 22.61 4.07 -6.61
CA ILE A 412 22.05 2.73 -6.37
C ILE A 412 22.80 2.04 -5.22
N LYS A 413 24.13 2.12 -5.18
CA LYS A 413 24.93 1.62 -4.05
C LYS A 413 24.55 2.26 -2.73
N GLY A 414 24.33 3.57 -2.71
CA GLY A 414 23.86 4.30 -1.53
C GLY A 414 22.50 3.80 -1.06
N HIS A 415 21.57 3.60 -2.01
CA HIS A 415 20.22 3.13 -1.72
C HIS A 415 20.19 1.70 -1.16
N GLU A 416 20.92 0.77 -1.77
CA GLU A 416 20.99 -0.62 -1.29
C GLU A 416 21.58 -0.71 0.13
N LYS A 417 22.60 0.09 0.45
CA LYS A 417 23.15 0.16 1.80
C LYS A 417 22.10 0.63 2.81
N GLU A 418 21.28 1.62 2.43
CA GLU A 418 20.22 2.11 3.31
C GLU A 418 19.09 1.08 3.47
N GLN A 419 18.73 0.36 2.41
CA GLN A 419 17.78 -0.75 2.49
C GLN A 419 18.28 -1.84 3.43
N GLN A 420 19.54 -2.29 3.30
CA GLN A 420 20.12 -3.31 4.17
C GLN A 420 20.11 -2.89 5.66
N LYS A 421 20.39 -1.60 5.94
CA LYS A 421 20.27 -1.07 7.30
C LYS A 421 18.81 -1.13 7.80
N MET A 422 17.86 -0.72 6.97
CA MET A 422 16.45 -0.70 7.34
C MET A 422 15.88 -2.11 7.54
N GLU A 423 16.26 -3.08 6.71
CA GLU A 423 15.93 -4.49 6.89
C GLU A 423 16.55 -5.06 8.17
N GLY A 424 17.83 -4.75 8.43
CA GLY A 424 18.50 -5.13 9.67
C GLY A 424 17.79 -4.59 10.92
N LEU A 425 17.37 -3.31 10.88
CA LEU A 425 16.58 -2.69 11.94
C LEU A 425 15.21 -3.35 12.12
N GLN A 426 14.52 -3.68 11.02
CA GLN A 426 13.23 -4.38 11.08
C GLN A 426 13.37 -5.81 11.62
N ALA A 427 14.41 -6.53 11.21
CA ALA A 427 14.73 -7.87 11.70
C ALA A 427 15.04 -7.83 13.21
N ALA A 428 15.83 -6.85 13.65
CA ALA A 428 16.12 -6.62 15.06
C ALA A 428 14.84 -6.33 15.86
N LYS A 429 13.96 -5.46 15.35
CA LYS A 429 12.64 -5.19 15.97
C LYS A 429 11.77 -6.44 16.05
N LYS A 430 11.74 -7.27 15.00
CA LYS A 430 10.99 -8.52 14.98
C LYS A 430 11.54 -9.53 16.01
N LYS A 431 12.86 -9.65 16.11
CA LYS A 431 13.53 -10.49 17.10
C LYS A 431 13.23 -10.04 18.52
N ALA A 432 13.34 -8.73 18.79
CA ALA A 432 13.01 -8.15 20.10
C ALA A 432 11.54 -8.39 20.48
N LYS A 433 10.61 -8.28 19.52
CA LYS A 433 9.19 -8.58 19.74
C LYS A 433 8.96 -10.06 20.10
N LEU A 434 9.63 -10.98 19.41
CA LEU A 434 9.54 -12.41 19.70
C LEU A 434 10.12 -12.77 21.08
N GLN A 435 11.25 -12.14 21.45
CA GLN A 435 11.83 -12.30 22.79
C GLN A 435 10.88 -11.79 23.87
N TYR A 436 10.31 -10.61 23.70
CA TYR A 436 9.31 -10.06 24.62
C TYR A 436 8.06 -10.95 24.74
N GLU A 437 7.58 -11.52 23.62
CA GLU A 437 6.45 -12.45 23.64
C GLU A 437 6.78 -13.75 24.42
N ALA A 438 8.01 -14.25 24.30
CA ALA A 438 8.48 -15.40 25.07
C ALA A 438 8.58 -15.07 26.57
N GLU A 439 9.17 -13.92 26.92
CA GLU A 439 9.25 -13.42 28.30
C GLU A 439 7.86 -13.24 28.93
N LEU A 440 6.89 -12.73 28.16
CA LEU A 440 5.52 -12.53 28.62
C LEU A 440 4.81 -13.86 28.89
N LYS A 441 5.04 -14.89 28.06
CA LYS A 441 4.51 -16.25 28.28
C LYS A 441 5.10 -16.87 29.54
N GLU A 442 6.41 -16.73 29.75
CA GLU A 442 7.06 -17.25 30.95
C GLU A 442 6.57 -16.53 32.22
N TRP A 443 6.40 -15.21 32.16
CA TRP A 443 5.83 -14.42 33.26
C TRP A 443 4.39 -14.84 33.57
N ALA A 444 3.55 -15.04 32.57
CA ALA A 444 2.16 -15.48 32.78
C ALA A 444 2.08 -16.84 33.50
N ARG A 445 2.97 -17.78 33.17
CA ARG A 445 3.09 -19.07 33.87
C ARG A 445 3.47 -18.87 35.34
N LYS A 446 4.48 -18.03 35.62
CA LYS A 446 4.90 -17.71 36.99
C LYS A 446 3.81 -17.00 37.78
N GLU A 447 3.00 -16.14 37.13
CA GLU A 447 1.87 -15.47 37.77
C GLU A 447 0.75 -16.46 38.15
N GLU A 448 0.46 -17.44 37.31
CA GLU A 448 -0.51 -18.50 37.63
C GLU A 448 -0.04 -19.36 38.80
N ASP A 449 1.23 -19.78 38.80
CA ASP A 449 1.82 -20.55 39.90
C ASP A 449 1.81 -19.74 41.22
N TRP A 450 2.11 -18.44 41.14
CA TRP A 450 2.03 -17.53 42.29
C TRP A 450 0.60 -17.39 42.83
N LYS A 451 -0.41 -17.28 41.95
CA LYS A 451 -1.83 -17.23 42.37
C LYS A 451 -2.22 -18.49 43.14
N LYS A 452 -1.86 -19.68 42.63
CA LYS A 452 -2.15 -20.96 43.31
C LYS A 452 -1.53 -21.04 44.70
N LYS A 453 -0.24 -20.68 44.82
CA LYS A 453 0.45 -20.65 46.13
C LYS A 453 -0.21 -19.67 47.11
N ASN A 454 -0.60 -18.49 46.64
CA ASN A 454 -1.25 -17.50 47.49
C ASN A 454 -2.69 -17.89 47.88
N GLU A 455 -3.42 -18.63 47.03
CA GLU A 455 -4.71 -19.23 47.37
C GLU A 455 -4.56 -20.31 48.44
N GLU A 456 -3.57 -21.21 48.30
CA GLU A 456 -3.22 -22.22 49.31
C GLU A 456 -2.83 -21.57 50.65
N ALA A 457 -2.00 -20.53 50.60
CA ALA A 457 -1.59 -19.80 51.79
C ALA A 457 -2.75 -19.02 52.44
N GLU A 458 -3.69 -18.50 51.65
CA GLU A 458 -4.91 -17.90 52.19
C GLU A 458 -5.81 -18.95 52.87
N LEU A 459 -5.88 -20.16 52.34
CA LEU A 459 -6.62 -21.27 52.96
C LEU A 459 -5.96 -21.68 54.28
N GLN A 460 -4.63 -21.79 54.31
CA GLN A 460 -3.87 -22.07 55.53
C GLN A 460 -4.10 -20.99 56.60
N TRP A 461 -4.03 -19.71 56.21
CA TRP A 461 -4.31 -18.60 57.12
C TRP A 461 -5.74 -18.65 57.68
N LYS A 462 -6.75 -19.01 56.86
CA LYS A 462 -8.13 -19.17 57.33
C LYS A 462 -8.25 -20.30 58.36
N ASN A 463 -7.60 -21.44 58.11
CA ASN A 463 -7.59 -22.58 59.03
C ASN A 463 -6.93 -22.21 60.37
N ASP A 464 -5.75 -21.57 60.32
CA ASP A 464 -5.02 -21.13 61.52
C ASP A 464 -5.82 -20.08 62.30
N LEU A 465 -6.49 -19.16 61.60
CA LEU A 465 -7.37 -18.17 62.22
C LEU A 465 -8.60 -18.81 62.88
N GLU A 466 -9.18 -19.85 62.26
CA GLU A 466 -10.29 -20.60 62.85
C GLU A 466 -9.85 -21.37 64.10
N GLY A 467 -8.68 -22.02 64.06
CA GLY A 467 -8.05 -22.67 65.20
C GLY A 467 -7.82 -21.70 66.36
N TRP A 468 -7.18 -20.56 66.08
CA TRP A 468 -6.96 -19.49 67.05
C TRP A 468 -8.28 -18.96 67.66
N ASN A 469 -9.33 -18.81 66.85
CA ASN A 469 -10.65 -18.39 67.34
C ASN A 469 -11.31 -19.43 68.26
N LYS A 470 -11.11 -20.73 68.00
CA LYS A 470 -11.60 -21.82 68.87
C LYS A 470 -10.88 -21.82 70.22
N GLU A 471 -9.56 -21.71 70.20
CA GLU A 471 -8.72 -21.62 71.42
C GLU A 471 -9.08 -20.38 72.25
N ARG A 472 -9.27 -19.23 71.61
CA ARG A 472 -9.71 -18.01 72.28
C ARG A 472 -11.08 -18.16 72.95
N LYS A 473 -12.02 -18.87 72.33
CA LYS A 473 -13.33 -19.17 72.93
C LYS A 473 -13.21 -20.10 74.14
N LEU A 474 -12.33 -21.10 74.08
CA LEU A 474 -12.06 -22.03 75.17
C LEU A 474 -11.38 -21.32 76.37
N ALA A 475 -10.40 -20.46 76.11
CA ALA A 475 -9.77 -19.62 77.13
C ALA A 475 -10.79 -18.69 77.82
N LYS A 476 -11.74 -18.15 77.03
CA LYS A 476 -12.85 -17.35 77.56
C LYS A 476 -13.80 -18.16 78.45
N SER A 477 -14.13 -19.41 78.08
CA SER A 477 -14.98 -20.27 78.92
C SER A 477 -14.28 -20.77 80.18
N ASN A 478 -12.95 -20.87 80.16
CA ASN A 478 -12.13 -21.28 81.29
C ASN A 478 -11.81 -20.12 82.27
N GLY A 479 -12.30 -18.90 82.00
CA GLY A 479 -12.15 -17.75 82.90
C GLY A 479 -10.81 -17.02 82.81
N GLU A 480 -9.99 -17.28 81.78
CA GLU A 480 -8.71 -16.61 81.61
C GLU A 480 -8.87 -15.13 81.19
N LYS A 481 -7.97 -14.26 81.66
CA LYS A 481 -7.92 -12.86 81.22
C LYS A 481 -7.43 -12.79 79.77
N LEU A 482 -8.34 -12.57 78.81
CA LEU A 482 -8.03 -12.54 77.36
C LEU A 482 -6.86 -11.63 76.99
N LYS A 483 -6.70 -10.48 77.66
CA LYS A 483 -5.61 -9.53 77.35
C LYS A 483 -4.22 -10.11 77.59
N ASP A 484 -4.07 -11.01 78.55
CA ASP A 484 -2.78 -11.64 78.85
C ASP A 484 -2.59 -12.90 77.99
N TRP A 485 -3.68 -13.60 77.64
CA TRP A 485 -3.66 -14.73 76.70
C TRP A 485 -3.32 -14.32 75.25
N GLU A 486 -3.85 -13.21 74.76
CA GLU A 486 -3.58 -12.68 73.40
C GLU A 486 -2.14 -12.16 73.25
N LYS A 487 -1.43 -11.87 74.35
CA LYS A 487 0.01 -11.53 74.32
C LYS A 487 0.89 -12.75 74.06
N THR A 488 0.48 -13.92 74.52
CA THR A 488 1.22 -15.18 74.32
C THR A 488 0.76 -15.94 73.07
N HIS A 489 -0.49 -15.75 72.63
CA HIS A 489 -1.07 -16.36 71.43
C HIS A 489 -1.38 -15.29 70.38
N LEU A 490 -0.35 -14.89 69.61
CA LEU A 490 -0.46 -13.87 68.58
C LEU A 490 -1.45 -14.28 67.48
N LYS A 491 -2.34 -13.36 67.13
CA LYS A 491 -3.32 -13.57 66.06
C LYS A 491 -2.61 -13.71 64.69
N PRO A 492 -2.88 -14.76 63.91
CA PRO A 492 -2.35 -14.91 62.55
C PRO A 492 -2.73 -13.73 61.65
N LYS A 493 -1.74 -13.09 61.02
CA LYS A 493 -1.98 -11.96 60.10
C LYS A 493 -1.83 -12.43 58.65
N LYS A 494 -2.80 -12.05 57.80
CA LYS A 494 -2.85 -12.46 56.39
C LYS A 494 -1.56 -12.18 55.60
N LYS A 495 -0.92 -11.04 55.88
CA LYS A 495 0.32 -10.61 55.21
C LYS A 495 1.52 -11.52 55.45
N ASP A 496 1.53 -12.28 56.55
CA ASP A 496 2.65 -13.15 56.92
C ASP A 496 2.63 -14.47 56.11
N TYR A 497 1.51 -14.72 55.40
CA TYR A 497 1.28 -15.90 54.56
C TYR A 497 1.33 -15.58 53.05
N GLN A 498 1.28 -14.31 52.65
CA GLN A 498 1.18 -13.93 51.23
C GLN A 498 2.53 -13.54 50.63
N GLU A 499 2.84 -14.08 49.45
CA GLU A 499 3.99 -13.67 48.64
C GLU A 499 3.65 -12.47 47.74
N LYS A 500 4.63 -11.60 47.48
CA LYS A 500 4.50 -10.49 46.54
C LYS A 500 4.55 -10.98 45.09
N SER A 501 3.76 -10.37 44.21
CA SER A 501 3.75 -10.72 42.78
C SER A 501 5.02 -10.25 42.07
N LEU A 502 5.37 -10.95 40.98
CA LEU A 502 6.48 -10.57 40.11
C LEU A 502 6.10 -9.38 39.20
N PRO A 503 6.99 -8.39 39.00
CA PRO A 503 6.73 -7.28 38.11
C PRO A 503 6.57 -7.76 36.66
N LYS A 504 5.62 -7.15 35.95
CA LYS A 504 5.35 -7.48 34.54
C LYS A 504 6.50 -7.01 33.64
N PRO A 505 7.00 -7.84 32.71
CA PRO A 505 8.00 -7.43 31.73
C PRO A 505 7.53 -6.21 30.93
N GLN A 506 8.44 -5.26 30.68
CA GLN A 506 8.18 -4.08 29.85
C GLN A 506 8.91 -4.19 28.52
N LEU A 507 8.25 -3.77 27.44
CA LEU A 507 8.88 -3.71 26.13
C LEU A 507 9.94 -2.61 26.14
N LYS A 508 11.22 -2.98 25.95
CA LYS A 508 12.31 -1.99 25.80
C LYS A 508 12.00 -1.07 24.60
N LYS A 509 11.97 0.24 24.84
CA LYS A 509 11.80 1.24 23.78
C LYS A 509 13.03 1.19 22.88
N PHE A 510 12.84 0.86 21.61
CA PHE A 510 13.92 0.83 20.63
C PHE A 510 14.17 2.27 20.13
N ASP A 511 15.22 2.92 20.63
CA ASP A 511 15.64 4.24 20.17
C ASP A 511 16.66 4.08 19.01
N PRO A 512 16.32 4.46 17.77
CA PRO A 512 17.18 4.24 16.60
C PRO A 512 18.47 5.06 16.63
N LEU A 513 18.58 6.08 17.48
CA LEU A 513 19.67 7.06 17.43
C LEU A 513 20.84 6.76 18.36
N HIS A 514 20.69 5.88 19.36
CA HIS A 514 21.76 5.54 20.31
C HIS A 514 21.67 4.06 20.73
N PRO A 515 22.51 3.17 20.20
CA PRO A 515 22.69 1.85 20.78
C PRO A 515 23.48 2.04 22.07
N ARG A 516 22.81 2.08 23.23
CA ARG A 516 23.51 2.08 24.52
C ARG A 516 24.03 0.69 24.82
N ASP A 517 25.35 0.56 24.86
CA ASP A 517 26.07 -0.49 25.57
C ASP A 517 25.84 -0.30 27.07
N ASP A 518 24.90 -1.05 27.66
CA ASP A 518 24.75 -1.10 29.12
C ASP A 518 25.85 -2.00 29.71
N LYS A 519 27.01 -1.42 29.99
CA LYS A 519 27.77 -1.78 31.18
C LYS A 519 27.20 -0.96 32.33
N GLY A 520 26.65 -1.67 33.31
CA GLY A 520 25.83 -1.10 34.37
C GLY A 520 26.55 -0.07 35.23
N GLU A 521 25.78 0.90 35.67
CA GLU A 521 25.98 1.59 36.94
C GLU A 521 24.61 1.95 37.51
N GLU A 522 24.33 1.39 38.69
CA GLU A 522 23.20 1.75 39.54
C GLU A 522 23.28 3.24 39.89
N SER A 523 22.22 3.99 39.59
CA SER A 523 21.99 5.28 40.25
C SER A 523 20.69 5.20 41.02
N GLN A 524 20.86 5.03 42.34
CA GLN A 524 19.85 5.18 43.37
C GLN A 524 19.20 6.56 43.26
N TRP A 525 17.86 6.60 43.20
CA TRP A 525 17.10 7.78 43.59
C TRP A 525 16.10 7.36 44.66
N GLU A 526 16.42 7.78 45.90
CA GLU A 526 15.57 7.64 47.07
C GLU A 526 14.35 8.57 46.97
N ASP A 527 13.22 7.98 47.36
CA ASP A 527 11.93 8.59 47.61
C ASP A 527 12.00 9.40 48.92
N LYS A 528 11.73 10.72 48.85
CA LYS A 528 11.38 11.51 50.03
C LYS A 528 9.99 12.11 49.84
N THR A 529 9.06 11.39 50.44
CA THR A 529 7.83 11.88 51.05
C THR A 529 8.07 13.18 51.81
N ASP A 530 7.21 14.17 51.61
CA ASP A 530 6.80 15.09 52.67
C ASP A 530 5.31 15.43 52.48
N LYS A 531 4.57 15.14 53.56
CA LYS A 531 3.23 15.63 53.87
C LYS A 531 3.37 16.92 54.68
N GLU A 532 2.23 17.62 54.82
CA GLU A 532 1.95 18.83 55.64
C GLU A 532 2.07 20.11 54.79
N ASP A 533 1.02 20.91 54.57
CA ASP A 533 -0.21 21.18 55.35
C ASP A 533 -1.52 21.12 54.53
#